data_AF-A0A6P2C6E1-F1
#
_entry.id   AF-A0A6P2C6E1-F1
#
_cell.length_a   1.000
_cell.length_b   1.000
_cell.length_c   1.000
_cell.angle_alpha   90.00
_cell.angle_beta   90.00
_cell.angle_gamma   90.00
#
_symmetry.space_group_name_H-M   'P 1'
#
loop_
_entity.id
_entity.type
_entity.pdbx_description
1 polymer ?
#
loop_
_entity_poly.entity_id
_entity_poly.type
_entity_poly.pdbx_seq_one_letter_code
_entity_poly.pdbx_strand_id
1 'polypeptide(L)'
;MARIIGGVAASHTPTIGFAYDQNKQDDPSWGPIFQAFKPVEDWFKEKKPDALVYIFNDHVTSFFFDHYSAFTLGIGEEYQVADEGGGPRDLPAIKGDPKLAAHIASSLVTDEFDLSYFQDKPLDHGFFSPMSVLLDRPDGQWPTKIVPLQIGVLQFPIPTAARCFKLGKALRRAIESYPEDIDVAVVSTGGLSHQVHGEGAGFNNPEWDARFLDAITDDPTALTRMTHAEYAKLGGFEGAEVIMWLVMRGALSDKVKRVHSSYYLPSMTGIATLVLENEAAELPDAQAVNDRHRARMAEQLAGVEEMTGTYPFDIARSVKGYRINRFLHDLVDPDHRARFLDDQERAFKEAGLSEEEQHLIRTRDWPGMIHYGVIFFMLEKLAAVIGMSNLHVYAAQRGETLEDFLKTRNTQVIYSVAGKKG
;
A
#
# COMPACT_ATOMS: atom_id res chain seq x y z
N MET A 1 9.92 19.59 6.36
CA MET A 1 8.81 19.09 5.51
C MET A 1 9.43 18.10 4.55
N ALA A 2 8.69 17.07 4.17
CA ALA A 2 9.28 16.03 3.35
C ALA A 2 9.64 16.55 1.97
N ARG A 3 10.74 16.02 1.41
CA ARG A 3 11.31 16.43 0.13
C ARG A 3 11.27 15.26 -0.82
N ILE A 4 10.78 15.47 -2.03
CA ILE A 4 10.89 14.49 -3.10
C ILE A 4 12.28 14.63 -3.72
N ILE A 5 13.15 13.66 -3.50
CA ILE A 5 14.54 13.70 -4.00
C ILE A 5 14.67 13.22 -5.45
N GLY A 6 13.71 12.43 -5.92
CA GLY A 6 13.71 11.90 -7.27
C GLY A 6 12.66 10.80 -7.48
N GLY A 7 12.57 10.37 -8.72
CA GLY A 7 11.75 9.24 -9.13
C GLY A 7 12.59 8.15 -9.78
N VAL A 8 12.27 6.90 -9.46
CA VAL A 8 12.91 5.72 -10.03
C VAL A 8 11.84 4.88 -10.72
N ALA A 9 12.09 4.47 -11.95
CA ALA A 9 11.31 3.44 -12.59
C ALA A 9 12.16 2.21 -12.89
N ALA A 10 11.61 1.02 -12.67
CA ALA A 10 12.29 -0.24 -12.95
C ALA A 10 11.29 -1.35 -13.31
N SER A 11 11.58 -2.13 -14.34
CA SER A 11 10.84 -3.37 -14.60
C SER A 11 10.87 -4.29 -13.38
N HIS A 12 9.78 -5.01 -13.10
CA HIS A 12 9.68 -5.90 -11.93
C HIS A 12 9.55 -7.38 -12.25
N THR A 13 9.80 -7.79 -13.49
CA THR A 13 9.66 -9.20 -13.91
C THR A 13 10.33 -10.15 -12.91
N PRO A 14 9.70 -11.30 -12.57
CA PRO A 14 10.25 -12.24 -11.59
C PRO A 14 11.61 -12.82 -12.01
N THR A 15 11.99 -12.68 -13.29
CA THR A 15 13.31 -13.10 -13.79
C THR A 15 14.46 -12.33 -13.13
N ILE A 16 14.24 -11.08 -12.68
CA ILE A 16 15.26 -10.29 -11.96
C ILE A 16 15.52 -10.92 -10.59
N GLY A 17 14.47 -11.17 -9.80
CA GLY A 17 14.55 -11.84 -8.51
C GLY A 17 15.16 -13.25 -8.62
N PHE A 18 14.73 -14.05 -9.59
CA PHE A 18 15.32 -15.36 -9.86
C PHE A 18 16.83 -15.29 -10.11
N ALA A 19 17.28 -14.37 -10.97
CA ALA A 19 18.69 -14.23 -11.28
C ALA A 19 19.52 -13.82 -10.06
N TYR A 20 18.95 -12.95 -9.20
CA TYR A 20 19.59 -12.52 -7.97
C TYR A 20 19.75 -13.67 -6.98
N ASP A 21 18.66 -14.39 -6.71
CA ASP A 21 18.62 -15.48 -5.73
C ASP A 21 19.50 -16.68 -6.16
N GLN A 22 19.66 -16.90 -7.47
CA GLN A 22 20.51 -17.95 -8.03
C GLN A 22 21.97 -17.54 -8.24
N ASN A 23 22.39 -16.39 -7.70
CA ASN A 23 23.75 -15.86 -7.83
C ASN A 23 24.24 -15.74 -9.29
N LYS A 24 23.37 -15.26 -10.20
CA LYS A 24 23.65 -15.15 -11.65
C LYS A 24 24.23 -13.79 -12.07
N GLN A 25 24.76 -13.00 -11.14
CA GLN A 25 25.28 -11.66 -11.39
C GLN A 25 26.47 -11.69 -12.37
N ASP A 26 27.28 -12.74 -12.35
CA ASP A 26 28.44 -12.93 -13.23
C ASP A 26 28.14 -13.79 -14.47
N ASP A 27 26.90 -14.29 -14.63
CA ASP A 27 26.50 -15.10 -15.78
C ASP A 27 26.40 -14.23 -17.03
N PRO A 28 27.03 -14.56 -18.17
CA PRO A 28 27.02 -13.72 -19.37
C PRO A 28 25.62 -13.37 -19.90
N SER A 29 24.62 -14.21 -19.63
CA SER A 29 23.23 -14.02 -20.09
C SER A 29 22.45 -13.05 -19.18
N TRP A 30 22.79 -13.01 -17.89
CA TRP A 30 22.06 -12.29 -16.84
C TRP A 30 22.80 -11.06 -16.32
N GLY A 31 24.14 -11.07 -16.34
CA GLY A 31 25.02 -9.98 -15.94
C GLY A 31 24.66 -8.62 -16.55
N PRO A 32 24.26 -8.52 -17.83
CA PRO A 32 23.81 -7.25 -18.39
C PRO A 32 22.59 -6.63 -17.68
N ILE A 33 21.70 -7.43 -17.07
CA ILE A 33 20.60 -6.92 -16.23
C ILE A 33 21.19 -6.20 -15.01
N PHE A 34 22.10 -6.85 -14.28
CA PHE A 34 22.68 -6.26 -13.08
C PHE A 34 23.52 -5.02 -13.38
N GLN A 35 24.25 -5.02 -14.50
CA GLN A 35 24.96 -3.83 -14.99
C GLN A 35 23.99 -2.67 -15.30
N ALA A 36 22.83 -2.97 -15.88
CA ALA A 36 21.80 -1.97 -16.17
C ALA A 36 21.13 -1.40 -14.89
N PHE A 37 21.10 -2.17 -13.80
CA PHE A 37 20.56 -1.78 -12.49
C PHE A 37 21.59 -1.07 -11.61
N LYS A 38 22.90 -1.28 -11.85
CA LYS A 38 23.98 -0.77 -11.02
C LYS A 38 23.93 0.75 -10.79
N PRO A 39 23.67 1.61 -11.79
CA PRO A 39 23.55 3.05 -11.56
C PRO A 39 22.35 3.44 -10.67
N VAL A 40 21.28 2.65 -10.68
CA VAL A 40 20.10 2.86 -9.82
C VAL A 40 20.41 2.48 -8.38
N GLU A 41 21.08 1.34 -8.19
CA GLU A 41 21.60 0.90 -6.88
C GLU A 41 22.56 1.96 -6.30
N ASP A 42 23.48 2.49 -7.11
CA ASP A 42 24.39 3.56 -6.70
C ASP A 42 23.63 4.84 -6.33
N TRP A 43 22.58 5.18 -7.08
CA TRP A 43 21.72 6.32 -6.74
C TRP A 43 21.03 6.14 -5.39
N PHE A 44 20.48 4.95 -5.07
CA PHE A 44 19.92 4.69 -3.75
C PHE A 44 20.96 4.75 -2.64
N LYS A 45 22.18 4.25 -2.88
CA LYS A 45 23.31 4.32 -1.93
C LYS A 45 23.75 5.75 -1.66
N GLU A 46 23.74 6.60 -2.68
CA GLU A 46 24.07 8.02 -2.57
C GLU A 46 22.96 8.79 -1.84
N LYS A 47 21.71 8.66 -2.31
CA LYS A 47 20.60 9.50 -1.85
C LYS A 47 19.97 9.07 -0.55
N LYS A 48 20.01 7.76 -0.22
CA LYS A 48 19.50 7.18 1.05
C LYS A 48 18.12 7.72 1.48
N PRO A 49 17.06 7.54 0.68
CA PRO A 49 15.73 7.99 1.06
C PRO A 49 15.28 7.36 2.39
N ASP A 50 14.68 8.16 3.26
CA ASP A 50 14.06 7.68 4.50
C ASP A 50 12.82 6.81 4.22
N ALA A 51 12.10 7.13 3.15
CA ALA A 51 10.93 6.38 2.70
C ALA A 51 10.80 6.34 1.17
N LEU A 52 10.20 5.24 0.68
CA LEU A 52 9.78 5.09 -0.71
C LEU A 52 8.25 5.13 -0.80
N VAL A 53 7.70 6.01 -1.63
CA VAL A 53 6.32 5.82 -2.12
C VAL A 53 6.41 4.89 -3.32
N TYR A 54 5.93 3.66 -3.15
CA TYR A 54 6.23 2.54 -4.06
C TYR A 54 5.01 2.10 -4.86
N ILE A 55 4.98 2.43 -6.15
CA ILE A 55 3.89 2.13 -7.08
C ILE A 55 4.18 0.81 -7.80
N PHE A 56 3.26 -0.14 -7.69
CA PHE A 56 3.34 -1.45 -8.34
C PHE A 56 1.93 -1.99 -8.60
N ASN A 57 1.83 -3.14 -9.25
CA ASN A 57 0.63 -3.97 -9.24
C ASN A 57 0.98 -5.32 -8.63
N ASP A 58 0.03 -5.88 -7.89
CA ASP A 58 0.03 -7.28 -7.49
C ASP A 58 -0.44 -8.15 -8.66
N HIS A 59 0.20 -9.30 -8.82
CA HIS A 59 -0.05 -10.27 -9.89
C HIS A 59 -1.01 -11.35 -9.43
N VAL A 60 -2.12 -10.93 -8.82
CA VAL A 60 -3.23 -11.80 -8.38
C VAL A 60 -2.77 -12.79 -7.30
N THR A 61 -1.93 -12.31 -6.38
CA THR A 61 -1.42 -13.08 -5.23
C THR A 61 -2.12 -12.61 -3.96
N SER A 62 -1.83 -11.38 -3.54
CA SER A 62 -2.45 -10.78 -2.35
C SER A 62 -3.78 -10.11 -2.65
N PHE A 63 -4.02 -9.74 -3.90
CA PHE A 63 -5.22 -9.06 -4.36
C PHE A 63 -5.92 -9.91 -5.42
N PHE A 64 -6.83 -10.76 -4.97
CA PHE A 64 -7.63 -11.60 -5.83
C PHE A 64 -8.85 -10.85 -6.38
N PHE A 65 -9.47 -11.38 -7.45
CA PHE A 65 -10.53 -10.72 -8.19
C PHE A 65 -11.88 -10.59 -7.45
N ASP A 66 -12.03 -11.22 -6.29
CA ASP A 66 -13.19 -11.06 -5.41
C ASP A 66 -13.22 -9.68 -4.72
N HIS A 67 -12.03 -9.07 -4.53
CA HIS A 67 -11.86 -7.69 -4.11
C HIS A 67 -10.60 -7.08 -4.74
N TYR A 68 -10.78 -6.48 -5.92
CA TYR A 68 -9.70 -5.90 -6.72
C TYR A 68 -9.94 -4.41 -6.97
N SER A 69 -9.13 -3.56 -6.35
CA SER A 69 -9.32 -2.10 -6.32
C SER A 69 -8.36 -1.37 -7.26
N ALA A 70 -8.81 -0.23 -7.78
CA ALA A 70 -8.03 0.59 -8.70
C ALA A 70 -6.75 1.18 -8.05
N PHE A 71 -6.86 1.72 -6.83
CA PHE A 71 -5.76 2.29 -6.07
C PHE A 71 -5.84 1.81 -4.62
N THR A 72 -4.86 1.01 -4.20
CA THR A 72 -4.84 0.38 -2.87
C THR A 72 -3.57 0.78 -2.13
N LEU A 73 -3.72 1.58 -1.07
CA LEU A 73 -2.61 2.11 -0.28
C LEU A 73 -2.33 1.20 0.93
N GLY A 74 -1.08 0.79 1.08
CA GLY A 74 -0.61 0.07 2.26
C GLY A 74 -0.40 1.04 3.41
N ILE A 75 -1.07 0.77 4.52
CA ILE A 75 -1.02 1.61 5.73
C ILE A 75 -0.34 0.89 6.91
N GLY A 76 0.06 -0.36 6.73
CA GLY A 76 0.59 -1.24 7.79
C GLY A 76 2.04 -0.96 8.16
N GLU A 77 2.47 -1.56 9.28
CA GLU A 77 3.82 -1.37 9.87
C GLU A 77 4.92 -2.16 9.16
N GLU A 78 4.58 -3.26 8.49
CA GLU A 78 5.52 -4.11 7.77
C GLU A 78 4.81 -4.97 6.72
N TYR A 79 5.58 -5.45 5.74
CA TYR A 79 5.08 -6.31 4.67
C TYR A 79 6.03 -7.49 4.43
N GLN A 80 5.47 -8.70 4.54
CA GLN A 80 6.16 -9.97 4.32
C GLN A 80 6.27 -10.29 2.82
N VAL A 81 7.15 -11.21 2.45
CA VAL A 81 7.22 -11.77 1.09
C VAL A 81 6.03 -12.70 0.86
N ALA A 82 5.35 -12.54 -0.27
CA ALA A 82 4.21 -13.38 -0.61
C ALA A 82 4.66 -14.76 -1.07
N ASP A 83 3.81 -15.76 -0.80
CA ASP A 83 3.90 -17.05 -1.46
C ASP A 83 3.14 -16.98 -2.78
N GLU A 84 3.88 -17.08 -3.89
CA GLU A 84 3.33 -17.04 -5.25
C GLU A 84 3.09 -18.45 -5.83
N GLY A 85 2.95 -19.46 -4.95
CA GLY A 85 2.77 -20.87 -5.27
C GLY A 85 4.06 -21.71 -5.21
N GLY A 86 5.20 -21.08 -4.93
CA GLY A 86 6.51 -21.70 -4.81
C GLY A 86 7.13 -21.61 -3.40
N GLY A 87 6.37 -21.15 -2.41
CA GLY A 87 6.91 -20.68 -1.14
C GLY A 87 7.41 -19.24 -1.22
N PRO A 88 7.42 -18.49 -0.10
CA PRO A 88 7.97 -17.14 -0.07
C PRO A 88 9.49 -17.17 -0.27
N ARG A 89 10.03 -16.16 -0.97
CA ARG A 89 11.48 -15.96 -1.10
C ARG A 89 12.10 -15.66 0.26
N ASP A 90 13.35 -16.05 0.46
CA ASP A 90 14.11 -15.81 1.69
C ASP A 90 14.63 -14.36 1.75
N LEU A 91 13.71 -13.42 2.00
CA LEU A 91 14.01 -12.01 2.19
C LEU A 91 13.32 -11.51 3.47
N PRO A 92 13.94 -10.58 4.22
CA PRO A 92 13.30 -10.00 5.39
C PRO A 92 12.08 -9.17 5.00
N ALA A 93 11.13 -9.03 5.93
CA ALA A 93 10.01 -8.11 5.77
C ALA A 93 10.49 -6.66 5.62
N ILE A 94 9.85 -5.90 4.73
CA ILE A 94 10.11 -4.46 4.57
C ILE A 94 9.21 -3.68 5.54
N LYS A 95 9.77 -2.67 6.22
CA LYS A 95 9.01 -1.81 7.11
C LYS A 95 8.15 -0.81 6.34
N GLY A 96 6.91 -0.64 6.79
CA GLY A 96 6.01 0.39 6.32
C GLY A 96 6.22 1.72 7.05
N ASP A 97 5.64 2.79 6.53
CA ASP A 97 5.51 4.07 7.24
C ASP A 97 4.03 4.47 7.43
N PRO A 98 3.37 4.01 8.53
CA PRO A 98 1.95 4.28 8.77
C PRO A 98 1.61 5.77 8.88
N LYS A 99 2.53 6.60 9.37
CA LYS A 99 2.29 8.05 9.52
C LYS A 99 2.28 8.75 8.18
N LEU A 100 3.28 8.46 7.35
CA LEU A 100 3.33 8.98 5.98
C LEU A 100 2.15 8.45 5.16
N ALA A 101 1.80 7.17 5.30
CA ALA A 101 0.65 6.58 4.62
C ALA A 101 -0.68 7.23 5.04
N ALA A 102 -0.90 7.47 6.34
CA ALA A 102 -2.09 8.15 6.84
C ALA A 102 -2.20 9.59 6.30
N HIS A 103 -1.08 10.32 6.24
CA HIS A 103 -1.04 11.66 5.67
C HIS A 103 -1.35 11.64 4.16
N ILE A 104 -0.74 10.70 3.42
CA ILE A 104 -1.00 10.51 1.99
C ILE A 104 -2.47 10.19 1.73
N ALA A 105 -3.05 9.24 2.47
CA ALA A 105 -4.46 8.87 2.35
C ALA A 105 -5.38 10.08 2.53
N SER A 106 -5.21 10.83 3.61
CA SER A 106 -6.00 12.04 3.89
C SER A 106 -5.86 13.07 2.78
N SER A 107 -4.65 13.29 2.27
CA SER A 107 -4.40 14.23 1.16
C SER A 107 -5.05 13.78 -0.14
N LEU A 108 -4.98 12.51 -0.49
CA LEU A 108 -5.53 11.98 -1.74
C LEU A 108 -7.07 12.00 -1.73
N VAL A 109 -7.69 11.62 -0.61
CA VAL A 109 -9.15 11.70 -0.45
C VAL A 109 -9.62 13.15 -0.48
N THR A 110 -8.85 14.07 0.14
CA THR A 110 -9.11 15.52 0.05
C THR A 110 -9.16 16.00 -1.41
N ASP A 111 -8.33 15.43 -2.29
CA ASP A 111 -8.27 15.72 -3.72
C ASP A 111 -9.17 14.80 -4.58
N GLU A 112 -10.18 14.17 -3.96
CA GLU A 112 -11.22 13.37 -4.63
C GLU A 112 -10.63 12.15 -5.39
N PHE A 113 -9.66 11.48 -4.78
CA PHE A 113 -9.27 10.12 -5.15
C PHE A 113 -9.89 9.11 -4.19
N ASP A 114 -10.64 8.17 -4.77
CA ASP A 114 -11.16 7.01 -4.05
C ASP A 114 -10.03 5.99 -3.83
N LEU A 115 -9.83 5.59 -2.58
CA LEU A 115 -8.77 4.65 -2.18
C LEU A 115 -9.36 3.41 -1.52
N SER A 116 -8.64 2.30 -1.66
CA SER A 116 -8.67 1.18 -0.73
C SER A 116 -7.45 1.21 0.19
N TYR A 117 -7.56 0.62 1.38
CA TYR A 117 -6.47 0.50 2.32
C TYR A 117 -6.19 -0.96 2.65
N PHE A 118 -4.92 -1.32 2.80
CA PHE A 118 -4.55 -2.68 3.21
C PHE A 118 -3.44 -2.68 4.26
N GLN A 119 -3.44 -3.76 5.04
CA GLN A 119 -2.44 -4.11 6.05
C GLN A 119 -2.26 -5.63 6.00
N ASP A 120 -1.07 -6.12 6.38
CA ASP A 120 -0.81 -7.55 6.62
C ASP A 120 -1.07 -8.47 5.42
N LYS A 121 -1.22 -7.89 4.22
CA LYS A 121 -1.07 -8.63 2.97
C LYS A 121 0.42 -8.63 2.61
N PRO A 122 1.00 -9.80 2.28
CA PRO A 122 2.38 -9.84 1.82
C PRO A 122 2.51 -9.20 0.42
N LEU A 123 3.71 -8.77 0.04
CA LEU A 123 3.97 -8.24 -1.29
C LEU A 123 4.58 -9.31 -2.18
N ASP A 124 4.16 -9.34 -3.44
CA ASP A 124 4.65 -10.26 -4.46
C ASP A 124 5.96 -9.75 -5.11
N HIS A 125 6.35 -10.40 -6.21
CA HIS A 125 7.50 -10.04 -7.01
C HIS A 125 7.45 -8.61 -7.56
N GLY A 126 6.27 -7.98 -7.66
CA GLY A 126 6.13 -6.59 -8.09
C GLY A 126 6.93 -5.62 -7.20
N PHE A 127 7.10 -5.93 -5.91
CA PHE A 127 8.04 -5.25 -5.02
C PHE A 127 9.39 -5.97 -4.92
N PHE A 128 9.36 -7.24 -4.49
CA PHE A 128 10.59 -7.92 -4.05
C PHE A 128 11.54 -8.26 -5.20
N SER A 129 11.08 -8.35 -6.45
CA SER A 129 11.97 -8.66 -7.58
C SER A 129 13.02 -7.56 -7.81
N PRO A 130 12.65 -6.33 -8.22
CA PRO A 130 13.64 -5.29 -8.48
C PRO A 130 14.33 -4.81 -7.19
N MET A 131 13.59 -4.72 -6.07
CA MET A 131 14.16 -4.17 -4.83
C MET A 131 15.18 -5.09 -4.18
N SER A 132 15.08 -6.41 -4.40
CA SER A 132 16.12 -7.35 -3.95
C SER A 132 17.50 -7.04 -4.56
N VAL A 133 17.52 -6.47 -5.77
CA VAL A 133 18.75 -6.05 -6.48
C VAL A 133 19.14 -4.61 -6.15
N LEU A 134 18.17 -3.71 -6.04
CA LEU A 134 18.42 -2.26 -5.96
C LEU A 134 18.85 -1.76 -4.58
N LEU A 135 18.52 -2.48 -3.52
CA LEU A 135 18.83 -2.08 -2.15
C LEU A 135 19.73 -3.12 -1.49
N ASP A 136 20.90 -2.70 -1.05
CA ASP A 136 21.77 -3.53 -0.24
C ASP A 136 21.20 -3.72 1.17
N ARG A 137 21.43 -4.91 1.74
CA ARG A 137 20.95 -5.32 3.07
C ARG A 137 22.08 -5.98 3.89
N PRO A 138 23.20 -5.28 4.16
CA PRO A 138 24.36 -5.87 4.85
C PRO A 138 24.02 -6.40 6.26
N ASP A 139 23.11 -5.71 6.96
CA ASP A 139 22.68 -6.08 8.32
C ASP A 139 21.41 -6.97 8.32
N GLY A 140 21.03 -7.52 7.16
CA GLY A 140 19.81 -8.32 7.01
C GLY A 140 18.52 -7.51 7.13
N GLN A 141 18.59 -6.18 7.04
CA GLN A 141 17.45 -5.27 7.07
C GLN A 141 17.46 -4.34 5.86
N TRP A 142 16.28 -3.91 5.44
CA TRP A 142 16.13 -2.91 4.39
C TRP A 142 16.57 -1.52 4.86
N PRO A 143 17.26 -0.73 4.03
CA PRO A 143 17.83 0.56 4.43
C PRO A 143 16.82 1.71 4.45
N THR A 144 15.53 1.43 4.21
CA THR A 144 14.47 2.42 4.05
C THR A 144 13.12 1.83 4.46
N LYS A 145 12.08 2.66 4.55
CA LYS A 145 10.69 2.24 4.71
C LYS A 145 9.91 2.42 3.41
N ILE A 146 8.72 1.84 3.33
CA ILE A 146 7.85 2.01 2.16
C ILE A 146 6.42 2.43 2.52
N VAL A 147 5.78 3.11 1.58
CA VAL A 147 4.32 3.27 1.49
C VAL A 147 3.92 2.65 0.15
N PRO A 148 3.50 1.38 0.11
CA PRO A 148 3.17 0.70 -1.13
C PRO A 148 1.80 1.17 -1.63
N LEU A 149 1.72 1.43 -2.94
CA LEU A 149 0.51 1.79 -3.65
C LEU A 149 0.32 0.77 -4.77
N GLN A 150 -0.53 -0.22 -4.52
CA GLN A 150 -0.94 -1.21 -5.51
C GLN A 150 -1.95 -0.57 -6.46
N ILE A 151 -1.75 -0.76 -7.76
CA ILE A 151 -2.66 -0.29 -8.81
C ILE A 151 -3.28 -1.49 -9.52
N GLY A 152 -4.61 -1.54 -9.56
CA GLY A 152 -5.35 -2.58 -10.26
C GLY A 152 -5.32 -2.37 -11.78
N VAL A 153 -4.28 -2.89 -12.44
CA VAL A 153 -4.07 -2.78 -13.90
C VAL A 153 -4.43 -4.05 -14.68
N LEU A 154 -4.84 -5.13 -13.99
CA LEU A 154 -5.09 -6.43 -14.63
C LEU A 154 -6.57 -6.70 -14.95
N GLN A 155 -7.51 -6.16 -14.17
CA GLN A 155 -8.95 -6.39 -14.36
C GLN A 155 -9.66 -5.13 -14.85
N PHE A 156 -10.07 -5.13 -16.12
CA PHE A 156 -10.72 -3.97 -16.74
C PHE A 156 -12.18 -3.80 -16.29
N PRO A 157 -12.68 -2.55 -16.20
CA PRO A 157 -12.01 -1.28 -16.53
C PRO A 157 -10.99 -0.82 -15.47
N ILE A 158 -9.83 -0.38 -15.93
CA ILE A 158 -8.73 0.13 -15.08
C ILE A 158 -8.61 1.67 -15.19
N PRO A 159 -7.89 2.35 -14.28
CA PRO A 159 -7.62 3.78 -14.41
C PRO A 159 -6.98 4.16 -15.74
N THR A 160 -7.35 5.32 -16.29
CA THR A 160 -6.71 5.86 -17.50
C THR A 160 -5.31 6.39 -17.19
N ALA A 161 -4.45 6.47 -18.21
CA ALA A 161 -3.13 7.11 -18.12
C ALA A 161 -3.21 8.54 -17.55
N ALA A 162 -4.23 9.31 -17.94
CA ALA A 162 -4.51 10.62 -17.38
C ALA A 162 -4.87 10.59 -15.89
N ARG A 163 -5.63 9.59 -15.42
CA ARG A 163 -5.95 9.44 -13.98
C ARG A 163 -4.71 9.06 -13.18
N CYS A 164 -3.84 8.19 -13.70
CA CYS A 164 -2.54 7.86 -13.10
C CYS A 164 -1.63 9.10 -12.99
N PHE A 165 -1.50 9.91 -14.04
CA PHE A 165 -0.71 11.15 -13.97
C PHE A 165 -1.29 12.18 -12.99
N LYS A 166 -2.63 12.32 -12.94
CA LYS A 166 -3.30 13.18 -11.96
C LYS A 166 -3.09 12.69 -10.52
N LEU A 167 -3.09 11.37 -10.30
CA LEU A 167 -2.77 10.76 -9.01
C LEU A 167 -1.35 11.13 -8.58
N GLY A 168 -0.38 11.04 -9.49
CA GLY A 168 0.99 11.50 -9.26
C GLY A 168 1.03 12.96 -8.79
N LYS A 169 0.31 13.86 -9.46
CA LYS A 169 0.24 15.28 -9.05
C LYS A 169 -0.36 15.47 -7.66
N ALA A 170 -1.34 14.65 -7.27
CA ALA A 170 -1.91 14.66 -5.92
C ALA A 170 -0.94 14.09 -4.89
N LEU A 171 -0.21 13.01 -5.23
CA LEU A 171 0.86 12.44 -4.41
C LEU A 171 1.98 13.44 -4.15
N ARG A 172 2.36 14.26 -5.14
CA ARG A 172 3.33 15.34 -4.94
C ARG A 172 2.92 16.26 -3.78
N ARG A 173 1.69 16.80 -3.85
CA ARG A 173 1.15 17.67 -2.79
C ARG A 173 1.07 16.95 -1.46
N ALA A 174 0.68 15.68 -1.48
CA ALA A 174 0.62 14.85 -0.27
C ALA A 174 2.00 14.74 0.40
N ILE A 175 3.03 14.37 -0.35
CA ILE A 175 4.39 14.19 0.18
C ILE A 175 4.95 15.54 0.65
N GLU A 176 4.92 16.58 -0.19
CA GLU A 176 5.51 17.89 0.15
C GLU A 176 4.82 18.57 1.34
N SER A 177 3.55 18.25 1.60
CA SER A 177 2.82 18.74 2.78
C SER A 177 3.00 17.90 4.04
N TYR A 178 3.74 16.79 3.99
CA TYR A 178 4.06 16.01 5.19
C TYR A 178 5.01 16.81 6.10
N PRO A 179 4.68 17.00 7.40
CA PRO A 179 5.38 17.96 8.25
C PRO A 179 6.79 17.53 8.65
N GLU A 180 7.10 16.23 8.70
CA GLU A 180 8.43 15.74 9.09
C GLU A 180 9.48 16.07 8.01
N ASP A 181 10.74 16.26 8.40
CA ASP A 181 11.84 16.55 7.47
C ASP A 181 12.53 15.27 7.03
N ILE A 182 11.97 14.62 6.00
CA ILE A 182 12.45 13.35 5.47
C ILE A 182 12.64 13.42 3.95
N ASP A 183 13.58 12.64 3.43
CA ASP A 183 13.81 12.49 1.99
C ASP A 183 13.01 11.29 1.45
N VAL A 184 12.16 11.56 0.45
CA VAL A 184 11.25 10.57 -0.15
C VAL A 184 11.61 10.36 -1.62
N ALA A 185 11.79 9.10 -2.02
CA ALA A 185 11.85 8.73 -3.43
C ALA A 185 10.52 8.13 -3.88
N VAL A 186 10.07 8.47 -5.10
CA VAL A 186 8.87 7.88 -5.69
C VAL A 186 9.29 6.79 -6.66
N VAL A 187 8.96 5.55 -6.38
CA VAL A 187 9.37 4.40 -7.20
C VAL A 187 8.15 3.87 -7.93
N SER A 188 8.26 3.59 -9.23
CA SER A 188 7.21 2.89 -9.97
C SER A 188 7.79 1.71 -10.73
N THR A 189 7.05 0.60 -10.77
CA THR A 189 7.52 -0.62 -11.40
C THR A 189 6.59 -1.14 -12.48
N GLY A 190 7.04 -2.19 -13.16
CA GLY A 190 6.39 -2.80 -14.31
C GLY A 190 7.00 -2.34 -15.63
N GLY A 191 6.47 -2.86 -16.73
CA GLY A 191 6.90 -2.59 -18.08
C GLY A 191 8.24 -3.22 -18.46
N LEU A 192 8.82 -2.85 -19.61
CA LEU A 192 8.20 -2.03 -20.67
C LEU A 192 7.41 -2.95 -21.61
N SER A 193 7.76 -3.03 -22.90
CA SER A 193 7.02 -3.89 -23.81
C SER A 193 7.13 -5.36 -23.43
N HIS A 194 5.97 -6.00 -23.25
CA HIS A 194 5.82 -7.44 -23.09
C HIS A 194 4.36 -7.86 -23.25
N GLN A 195 4.17 -9.11 -23.67
CA GLN A 195 2.90 -9.81 -23.57
C GLN A 195 3.16 -11.25 -23.13
N VAL A 196 2.41 -11.73 -22.14
CA VAL A 196 2.63 -13.04 -21.50
C VAL A 196 1.43 -13.98 -21.60
N HIS A 197 0.37 -13.58 -22.28
CA HIS A 197 -0.81 -14.44 -22.51
C HIS A 197 -1.17 -14.58 -24.00
N GLY A 198 -1.84 -15.70 -24.32
CA GLY A 198 -2.39 -16.01 -25.64
C GLY A 198 -1.33 -16.20 -26.73
N GLU A 199 -1.78 -16.26 -27.98
CA GLU A 199 -0.90 -16.42 -29.16
C GLU A 199 0.00 -15.19 -29.41
N GLY A 200 -0.29 -14.06 -28.76
CA GLY A 200 0.56 -12.87 -28.78
C GLY A 200 1.70 -12.87 -27.75
N ALA A 201 1.81 -13.91 -26.93
CA ALA A 201 2.88 -14.01 -25.94
C ALA A 201 4.27 -13.97 -26.61
N GLY A 202 5.18 -13.17 -26.05
CA GLY A 202 6.52 -12.91 -26.60
C GLY A 202 6.59 -11.66 -27.50
N PHE A 203 5.52 -10.86 -27.57
CA PHE A 203 5.56 -9.56 -28.21
C PHE A 203 6.48 -8.58 -27.45
N ASN A 204 7.37 -7.90 -28.19
CA ASN A 204 8.15 -6.77 -27.70
C ASN A 204 8.25 -5.69 -28.79
N ASN A 205 8.52 -4.46 -28.37
CA ASN A 205 8.68 -3.31 -29.27
C ASN A 205 9.74 -2.34 -28.70
N PRO A 206 11.05 -2.63 -28.89
CA PRO A 206 12.13 -1.78 -28.38
C PRO A 206 12.08 -0.33 -28.88
N GLU A 207 11.55 -0.09 -30.09
CA GLU A 207 11.37 1.27 -30.61
C GLU A 207 10.32 2.06 -29.82
N TRP A 208 9.22 1.42 -29.45
CA TRP A 208 8.24 2.03 -28.56
C TRP A 208 8.83 2.25 -27.17
N ASP A 209 9.56 1.28 -26.63
CA ASP A 209 10.17 1.38 -25.30
C ASP A 209 11.12 2.59 -25.22
N ALA A 210 11.98 2.78 -26.22
CA ALA A 210 12.85 3.95 -26.30
C ALA A 210 12.05 5.27 -26.36
N ARG A 211 11.01 5.33 -27.22
CA ARG A 211 10.13 6.52 -27.31
C ARG A 211 9.38 6.78 -26.01
N PHE A 212 8.96 5.75 -25.30
CA PHE A 212 8.27 5.88 -24.01
C PHE A 212 9.20 6.44 -22.95
N LEU A 213 10.44 5.93 -22.84
CA LEU A 213 11.46 6.43 -21.91
C LEU A 213 11.82 7.91 -22.16
N ASP A 214 11.86 8.30 -23.44
CA ASP A 214 12.03 9.71 -23.81
C ASP A 214 10.80 10.54 -23.44
N ALA A 215 9.61 10.13 -23.88
CA ALA A 215 8.37 10.86 -23.65
C ALA A 215 8.03 11.00 -22.17
N ILE A 216 8.23 9.98 -21.33
CA ILE A 216 7.93 10.09 -19.90
C ILE A 216 8.84 11.10 -19.20
N THR A 217 10.06 11.29 -19.68
CA THR A 217 10.95 12.33 -19.15
C THR A 217 10.52 13.71 -19.65
N ASP A 218 10.35 13.85 -20.98
CA ASP A 218 10.37 15.13 -21.67
C ASP A 218 8.96 15.69 -21.97
N ASP A 219 7.98 14.82 -22.29
CA ASP A 219 6.58 15.18 -22.53
C ASP A 219 5.61 14.11 -21.99
N PRO A 220 5.51 13.97 -20.65
CA PRO A 220 4.61 12.99 -20.06
C PRO A 220 3.13 13.30 -20.34
N THR A 221 2.80 14.53 -20.73
CA THR A 221 1.42 14.92 -21.05
C THR A 221 0.93 14.25 -22.34
N ALA A 222 1.79 14.05 -23.34
CA ALA A 222 1.43 13.30 -24.54
C ALA A 222 0.96 11.87 -24.20
N LEU A 223 1.67 11.20 -23.29
CA LEU A 223 1.35 9.85 -22.84
C LEU A 223 -0.03 9.76 -22.16
N THR A 224 -0.46 10.82 -21.45
CA THR A 224 -1.79 10.82 -20.79
C THR A 224 -2.98 10.74 -21.73
N ARG A 225 -2.79 11.00 -23.03
CA ARG A 225 -3.85 11.05 -24.04
C ARG A 225 -4.09 9.71 -24.73
N MET A 226 -3.21 8.75 -24.51
CA MET A 226 -3.30 7.42 -25.11
C MET A 226 -4.34 6.56 -24.38
N THR A 227 -5.05 5.75 -25.15
CA THR A 227 -5.96 4.72 -24.67
C THR A 227 -5.19 3.46 -24.26
N HIS A 228 -5.79 2.62 -23.41
CA HIS A 228 -5.19 1.33 -23.04
C HIS A 228 -4.93 0.43 -24.27
N ALA A 229 -5.80 0.49 -25.28
CA ALA A 229 -5.63 -0.26 -26.52
C ALA A 229 -4.42 0.22 -27.35
N GLU A 230 -4.14 1.53 -27.36
CA GLU A 230 -2.93 2.07 -28.02
C GLU A 230 -1.65 1.67 -27.27
N TYR A 231 -1.67 1.71 -25.94
CA TYR A 231 -0.58 1.16 -25.12
C TYR A 231 -0.37 -0.33 -25.40
N ALA A 232 -1.43 -1.14 -25.37
CA ALA A 232 -1.34 -2.58 -25.62
C ALA A 232 -0.85 -2.90 -27.03
N LYS A 233 -1.27 -2.13 -28.04
CA LYS A 233 -0.80 -2.30 -29.43
C LYS A 233 0.69 -1.98 -29.59
N LEU A 234 1.19 -0.98 -28.86
CA LEU A 234 2.57 -0.54 -28.97
C LEU A 234 3.51 -1.35 -28.07
N GLY A 235 3.06 -1.74 -26.87
CA GLY A 235 3.87 -2.38 -25.83
C GLY A 235 3.49 -3.81 -25.48
N GLY A 236 2.49 -4.43 -26.12
CA GLY A 236 1.92 -5.69 -25.65
C GLY A 236 0.95 -5.48 -24.49
N PHE A 237 0.07 -6.45 -24.25
CA PHE A 237 -1.08 -6.24 -23.37
C PHE A 237 -0.67 -5.94 -21.92
N GLU A 238 0.18 -6.77 -21.31
CA GLU A 238 0.70 -6.50 -19.97
C GLU A 238 1.68 -5.32 -19.96
N GLY A 239 2.40 -5.07 -21.06
CA GLY A 239 3.22 -3.86 -21.21
C GLY A 239 2.44 -2.54 -21.11
N ALA A 240 1.10 -2.56 -21.18
CA ALA A 240 0.26 -1.39 -20.91
C ALA A 240 0.29 -0.94 -19.43
N GLU A 241 0.82 -1.75 -18.51
CA GLU A 241 0.98 -1.39 -17.10
C GLU A 241 1.91 -0.19 -16.87
N VAL A 242 2.70 0.22 -17.87
CA VAL A 242 3.55 1.42 -17.84
C VAL A 242 2.79 2.73 -17.55
N ILE A 243 1.45 2.72 -17.62
CA ILE A 243 0.64 3.83 -17.08
C ILE A 243 0.92 4.09 -15.60
N MET A 244 1.39 3.10 -14.83
CA MET A 244 1.84 3.29 -13.45
C MET A 244 3.05 4.21 -13.35
N TRP A 245 3.96 4.17 -14.32
CA TRP A 245 5.13 5.04 -14.33
C TRP A 245 4.73 6.52 -14.41
N LEU A 246 3.56 6.84 -14.99
CA LEU A 246 3.00 8.18 -15.00
C LEU A 246 2.59 8.67 -13.60
N VAL A 247 2.31 7.76 -12.65
CA VAL A 247 2.09 8.14 -11.25
C VAL A 247 3.39 8.68 -10.64
N MET A 248 4.51 7.95 -10.82
CA MET A 248 5.82 8.44 -10.39
C MET A 248 6.17 9.76 -11.08
N ARG A 249 6.04 9.82 -12.42
CA ARG A 249 6.41 11.02 -13.17
C ARG A 249 5.56 12.23 -12.80
N GLY A 250 4.27 12.04 -12.52
CA GLY A 250 3.37 13.10 -12.07
C GLY A 250 3.66 13.60 -10.66
N ALA A 251 4.34 12.80 -9.82
CA ALA A 251 4.76 13.21 -8.49
C ALA A 251 6.03 14.10 -8.50
N LEU A 252 6.83 14.04 -9.56
CA LEU A 252 7.98 14.90 -9.74
C LEU A 252 7.58 16.29 -10.24
N SER A 253 8.51 17.25 -10.17
CA SER A 253 8.35 18.57 -10.76
C SER A 253 8.28 18.49 -12.29
N ASP A 254 7.80 19.56 -12.92
CA ASP A 254 7.77 19.63 -14.38
C ASP A 254 9.19 19.51 -14.95
N LYS A 255 10.18 20.13 -14.29
CA LYS A 255 11.60 20.00 -14.61
C LYS A 255 12.21 18.83 -13.85
N VAL A 256 12.83 17.91 -14.56
CA VAL A 256 13.56 16.77 -14.00
C VAL A 256 14.89 16.62 -14.73
N LYS A 257 15.88 16.03 -14.06
CA LYS A 257 17.15 15.66 -14.70
C LYS A 257 17.22 14.14 -14.82
N ARG A 258 17.28 13.64 -16.05
CA ARG A 258 17.53 12.21 -16.32
C ARG A 258 18.99 11.90 -15.99
N VAL A 259 19.24 11.25 -14.87
CA VAL A 259 20.60 10.85 -14.46
C VAL A 259 20.98 9.46 -14.94
N HIS A 260 19.99 8.61 -15.19
CA HIS A 260 20.19 7.27 -15.73
C HIS A 260 18.98 6.85 -16.56
N SER A 261 19.24 6.10 -17.64
CA SER A 261 18.24 5.36 -18.40
C SER A 261 18.92 4.18 -19.05
N SER A 262 18.36 2.98 -18.87
CA SER A 262 18.88 1.76 -19.49
C SER A 262 17.73 0.87 -19.97
N TYR A 263 18.04 0.05 -20.97
CA TYR A 263 17.14 -0.92 -21.57
C TYR A 263 17.90 -2.19 -21.93
N TYR A 264 17.33 -3.33 -21.62
CA TYR A 264 17.84 -4.64 -22.00
C TYR A 264 16.68 -5.64 -22.17
N LEU A 265 16.69 -6.39 -23.26
CA LEU A 265 15.65 -7.38 -23.58
C LEU A 265 16.27 -8.79 -23.64
N PRO A 266 16.41 -9.49 -22.49
CA PRO A 266 17.00 -10.84 -22.47
C PRO A 266 16.02 -11.95 -22.88
N SER A 267 14.73 -11.74 -22.67
CA SER A 267 13.69 -12.77 -22.80
C SER A 267 12.33 -12.10 -23.10
N MET A 268 11.28 -12.37 -22.33
CA MET A 268 9.89 -11.95 -22.60
C MET A 268 9.62 -10.45 -22.38
N THR A 269 10.41 -9.78 -21.54
CA THR A 269 10.14 -8.40 -21.10
C THR A 269 11.28 -7.47 -21.44
N GLY A 270 10.96 -6.30 -22.00
CA GLY A 270 11.90 -5.19 -22.13
C GLY A 270 12.23 -4.64 -20.74
N ILE A 271 13.33 -5.10 -20.16
CA ILE A 271 13.79 -4.69 -18.83
C ILE A 271 14.39 -3.29 -18.94
N ALA A 272 13.76 -2.31 -18.31
CA ALA A 272 14.24 -0.94 -18.31
C ALA A 272 14.42 -0.41 -16.89
N THR A 273 15.33 0.55 -16.76
CA THR A 273 15.43 1.38 -15.56
C THR A 273 15.57 2.85 -15.95
N LEU A 274 15.01 3.74 -15.14
CA LEU A 274 15.04 5.18 -15.33
C LEU A 274 15.21 5.86 -13.97
N VAL A 275 16.11 6.84 -13.89
CA VAL A 275 16.26 7.68 -12.69
C VAL A 275 16.15 9.13 -13.08
N LEU A 276 15.22 9.82 -12.42
CA LEU A 276 14.92 11.23 -12.60
C LEU A 276 15.17 11.96 -11.29
N GLU A 277 16.17 12.83 -11.24
CA GLU A 277 16.34 13.75 -10.11
C GLU A 277 15.29 14.88 -10.21
N ASN A 278 14.65 15.17 -9.08
CA ASN A 278 13.59 16.16 -8.98
C ASN A 278 14.20 17.57 -8.90
N GLU A 279 14.05 18.38 -9.95
CA GLU A 279 14.54 19.77 -9.99
C GLU A 279 13.39 20.75 -9.68
N ALA A 280 12.82 20.63 -8.48
CA ALA A 280 11.77 21.51 -8.03
C ALA A 280 12.32 22.94 -7.83
N ALA A 281 11.68 23.92 -8.44
CA ALA A 281 11.95 25.32 -8.13
C ALA A 281 11.40 25.65 -6.73
N GLU A 282 12.17 26.39 -5.93
CA GLU A 282 11.63 26.96 -4.70
C GLU A 282 10.54 27.98 -5.05
N LEU A 283 9.31 27.66 -4.69
CA LEU A 283 8.20 28.59 -4.82
C LEU A 283 8.22 29.57 -3.64
N PRO A 284 8.03 30.89 -3.88
CA PRO A 284 7.70 31.81 -2.80
C PRO A 284 6.48 31.26 -2.03
N ASP A 285 6.56 31.25 -0.71
CA ASP A 285 5.45 30.85 0.17
C ASP A 285 5.03 29.35 0.07
N ALA A 286 5.95 28.46 -0.34
CA ALA A 286 5.72 27.01 -0.37
C ALA A 286 5.18 26.45 0.97
N GLN A 287 5.66 27.01 2.08
CA GLN A 287 5.17 26.67 3.42
C GLN A 287 3.68 26.96 3.58
N ALA A 288 3.20 28.16 3.20
CA ALA A 288 1.78 28.48 3.36
C ALA A 288 0.90 27.71 2.37
N VAL A 289 1.41 27.33 1.19
CA VAL A 289 0.70 26.39 0.29
C VAL A 289 0.46 25.07 1.02
N ASN A 290 1.50 24.52 1.65
CA ASN A 290 1.42 23.26 2.39
C ASN A 290 0.53 23.40 3.65
N ASP A 291 0.57 24.54 4.35
CA ASP A 291 -0.32 24.82 5.49
C ASP A 291 -1.78 24.87 5.07
N ARG A 292 -2.11 25.56 3.98
CA ARG A 292 -3.48 25.60 3.44
C ARG A 292 -3.97 24.22 3.04
N HIS A 293 -3.10 23.40 2.44
CA HIS A 293 -3.45 22.03 2.08
C HIS A 293 -3.72 21.17 3.31
N ARG A 294 -2.86 21.22 4.33
CA ARG A 294 -3.10 20.53 5.62
C ARG A 294 -4.37 20.99 6.31
N ALA A 295 -4.68 22.28 6.26
CA ALA A 295 -5.94 22.80 6.81
C ALA A 295 -7.17 22.22 6.08
N ARG A 296 -7.11 22.13 4.73
CA ARG A 296 -8.16 21.47 3.93
C ARG A 296 -8.29 19.98 4.25
N MET A 297 -7.18 19.28 4.47
CA MET A 297 -7.20 17.87 4.88
C MET A 297 -7.93 17.64 6.21
N ALA A 298 -7.81 18.60 7.15
CA ALA A 298 -8.44 18.51 8.47
C ALA A 298 -9.92 18.91 8.46
N GLU A 299 -10.42 19.59 7.42
CA GLU A 299 -11.73 20.24 7.39
C GLU A 299 -12.90 19.30 7.73
N GLN A 300 -12.88 18.07 7.23
CA GLN A 300 -13.98 17.10 7.41
C GLN A 300 -14.14 16.62 8.87
N LEU A 301 -13.06 16.61 9.65
CA LEU A 301 -13.06 16.16 11.05
C LEU A 301 -12.83 17.31 12.04
N ALA A 302 -12.79 18.56 11.58
CA ALA A 302 -12.61 19.71 12.45
C ALA A 302 -13.74 19.78 13.50
N GLY A 303 -13.39 19.84 14.78
CA GLY A 303 -14.33 19.89 15.90
C GLY A 303 -14.83 18.52 16.38
N VAL A 304 -14.39 17.41 15.78
CA VAL A 304 -14.77 16.05 16.22
C VAL A 304 -14.30 15.76 17.65
N GLU A 305 -13.22 16.40 18.08
CA GLU A 305 -12.64 16.32 19.42
C GLU A 305 -13.55 16.88 20.53
N GLU A 306 -14.53 17.73 20.18
CA GLU A 306 -15.53 18.24 21.14
C GLU A 306 -16.57 17.18 21.52
N MET A 307 -16.69 16.11 20.72
CA MET A 307 -17.61 15.00 20.98
C MET A 307 -17.07 14.11 22.10
N THR A 308 -17.61 14.27 23.31
CA THR A 308 -17.23 13.43 24.45
C THR A 308 -17.59 11.96 24.22
N GLY A 309 -16.69 11.05 24.64
CA GLY A 309 -16.88 9.60 24.49
C GLY A 309 -16.84 9.09 23.04
N THR A 310 -16.30 9.86 22.10
CA THR A 310 -16.21 9.50 20.68
C THR A 310 -14.76 9.25 20.26
N TYR A 311 -14.55 8.17 19.49
CA TYR A 311 -13.22 7.74 19.06
C TYR A 311 -13.23 7.44 17.56
N PRO A 312 -13.02 8.44 16.69
CA PRO A 312 -13.01 8.25 15.24
C PRO A 312 -12.02 7.17 14.83
N PHE A 313 -12.46 6.19 14.03
CA PHE A 313 -11.61 5.08 13.58
C PHE A 313 -10.76 5.49 12.37
N ASP A 314 -9.76 6.33 12.62
CA ASP A 314 -8.79 6.77 11.63
C ASP A 314 -7.73 5.68 11.31
N ILE A 315 -6.86 5.97 10.35
CA ILE A 315 -5.78 5.05 9.95
C ILE A 315 -4.83 4.74 11.11
N ALA A 316 -4.49 5.72 11.95
CA ALA A 316 -3.56 5.50 13.06
C ALA A 316 -4.14 4.52 14.09
N ARG A 317 -5.44 4.64 14.42
CA ARG A 317 -6.16 3.68 15.27
C ARG A 317 -6.32 2.33 14.59
N SER A 318 -6.61 2.31 13.29
CA SER A 318 -6.72 1.08 12.50
C SER A 318 -5.42 0.27 12.52
N VAL A 319 -4.27 0.94 12.40
CA VAL A 319 -2.94 0.32 12.49
C VAL A 319 -2.66 -0.16 13.90
N LYS A 320 -2.81 0.72 14.91
CA LYS A 320 -2.59 0.37 16.33
C LYS A 320 -3.41 -0.85 16.76
N GLY A 321 -4.69 -0.87 16.39
CA GLY A 321 -5.63 -1.92 16.76
C GLY A 321 -5.64 -3.11 15.80
N TYR A 322 -4.77 -3.18 14.79
CA TYR A 322 -4.93 -4.14 13.69
C TYR A 322 -4.99 -5.60 14.17
N ARG A 323 -4.02 -6.01 15.00
CA ARG A 323 -3.90 -7.38 15.49
C ARG A 323 -5.12 -7.85 16.28
N ILE A 324 -5.58 -7.06 17.25
CA ILE A 324 -6.80 -7.37 18.02
C ILE A 324 -8.07 -7.33 17.15
N ASN A 325 -8.19 -6.36 16.23
CA ASN A 325 -9.33 -6.31 15.32
C ASN A 325 -9.37 -7.52 14.38
N ARG A 326 -8.22 -7.97 13.87
CA ARG A 326 -8.10 -9.19 13.05
C ARG A 326 -8.52 -10.42 13.84
N PHE A 327 -7.99 -10.60 15.06
CA PHE A 327 -8.38 -11.71 15.92
C PHE A 327 -9.89 -11.77 16.15
N LEU A 328 -10.52 -10.63 16.47
CA LEU A 328 -11.96 -10.56 16.68
C LEU A 328 -12.78 -10.67 15.37
N HIS A 329 -12.22 -10.24 14.24
CA HIS A 329 -12.81 -10.45 12.93
C HIS A 329 -12.93 -11.94 12.62
N ASP A 330 -11.88 -12.72 12.90
CA ASP A 330 -11.81 -14.15 12.59
C ASP A 330 -12.86 -14.98 13.33
N LEU A 331 -13.55 -14.41 14.33
CA LEU A 331 -14.75 -15.00 14.94
C LEU A 331 -15.91 -15.26 13.97
N VAL A 332 -15.88 -14.70 12.75
CA VAL A 332 -16.83 -15.07 11.68
C VAL A 332 -16.62 -16.52 11.22
N ASP A 333 -15.38 -17.02 11.24
CA ASP A 333 -15.03 -18.41 10.93
C ASP A 333 -15.51 -19.34 12.07
N PRO A 334 -16.35 -20.36 11.77
CA PRO A 334 -16.79 -21.33 12.76
C PRO A 334 -15.68 -22.05 13.52
N ASP A 335 -14.58 -22.40 12.87
CA ASP A 335 -13.50 -23.17 13.50
C ASP A 335 -12.69 -22.28 14.43
N HIS A 336 -12.40 -21.04 14.01
CA HIS A 336 -11.76 -20.05 14.88
C HIS A 336 -12.64 -19.73 16.10
N ARG A 337 -13.94 -19.51 15.87
CA ARG A 337 -14.92 -19.27 16.93
C ARG A 337 -15.03 -20.45 17.91
N ALA A 338 -15.01 -21.68 17.42
CA ALA A 338 -15.03 -22.88 18.26
C ALA A 338 -13.76 -22.97 19.13
N ARG A 339 -12.58 -22.73 18.55
CA ARG A 339 -11.30 -22.69 19.30
C ARG A 339 -11.31 -21.61 20.37
N PHE A 340 -11.80 -20.41 20.05
CA PHE A 340 -11.92 -19.31 21.01
C PHE A 340 -12.84 -19.68 22.20
N LEU A 341 -13.96 -20.36 21.94
CA LEU A 341 -14.90 -20.77 23.00
C LEU A 341 -14.37 -21.94 23.86
N ASP A 342 -13.57 -22.83 23.26
CA ASP A 342 -12.97 -23.99 23.94
C ASP A 342 -11.78 -23.59 24.84
N ASP A 343 -10.81 -22.84 24.29
CA ASP A 343 -9.60 -22.41 24.99
C ASP A 343 -9.13 -21.02 24.51
N GLN A 344 -9.56 -19.98 25.24
CA GLN A 344 -9.21 -18.59 24.93
C GLN A 344 -7.70 -18.33 25.02
N GLU A 345 -7.02 -18.91 26.01
CA GLU A 345 -5.60 -18.63 26.25
C GLU A 345 -4.73 -19.19 25.12
N ARG A 346 -5.08 -20.38 24.65
CA ARG A 346 -4.45 -20.96 23.46
C ARG A 346 -4.73 -20.11 22.22
N ALA A 347 -5.97 -19.71 21.99
CA ALA A 347 -6.35 -18.89 20.84
C ALA A 347 -5.59 -17.53 20.83
N PHE A 348 -5.46 -16.90 22.00
CA PHE A 348 -4.69 -15.67 22.16
C PHE A 348 -3.22 -15.84 21.81
N LYS A 349 -2.59 -16.92 22.30
CA LYS A 349 -1.18 -17.22 22.06
C LYS A 349 -0.92 -17.53 20.58
N GLU A 350 -1.77 -18.35 19.96
CA GLU A 350 -1.67 -18.70 18.53
C GLU A 350 -1.83 -17.46 17.63
N ALA A 351 -2.67 -16.50 18.03
CA ALA A 351 -2.84 -15.23 17.33
C ALA A 351 -1.76 -14.18 17.64
N GLY A 352 -0.84 -14.47 18.57
CA GLY A 352 0.24 -13.56 18.96
C GLY A 352 -0.22 -12.25 19.62
N LEU A 353 -1.38 -12.25 20.29
CA LEU A 353 -1.89 -11.06 20.98
C LEU A 353 -0.95 -10.62 22.11
N SER A 354 -0.82 -9.32 22.31
CA SER A 354 -0.09 -8.75 23.45
C SER A 354 -0.82 -9.02 24.77
N GLU A 355 -0.11 -8.95 25.90
CA GLU A 355 -0.72 -9.16 27.22
C GLU A 355 -1.87 -8.18 27.49
N GLU A 356 -1.76 -6.93 27.03
CA GLU A 356 -2.82 -5.92 27.13
C GLU A 356 -4.05 -6.29 26.29
N GLU A 357 -3.85 -6.67 25.03
CA GLU A 357 -4.94 -7.11 24.14
C GLU A 357 -5.66 -8.32 24.72
N GLN A 358 -4.91 -9.29 25.23
CA GLN A 358 -5.46 -10.45 25.91
C GLN A 358 -6.26 -10.07 27.15
N HIS A 359 -5.73 -9.15 27.97
CA HIS A 359 -6.42 -8.67 29.16
C HIS A 359 -7.76 -8.03 28.81
N LEU A 360 -7.77 -7.10 27.86
CA LEU A 360 -8.96 -6.40 27.38
C LEU A 360 -10.06 -7.38 26.92
N ILE A 361 -9.69 -8.39 26.13
CA ILE A 361 -10.63 -9.41 25.70
C ILE A 361 -11.06 -10.21 26.92
N ARG A 362 -10.14 -10.82 27.68
CA ARG A 362 -10.44 -11.74 28.81
C ARG A 362 -11.40 -11.14 29.84
N THR A 363 -11.19 -9.88 30.23
CA THR A 363 -12.03 -9.18 31.22
C THR A 363 -13.30 -8.58 30.62
N ARG A 364 -13.46 -8.65 29.30
CA ARG A 364 -14.57 -8.06 28.56
C ARG A 364 -14.67 -6.56 28.83
N ASP A 365 -13.52 -5.89 28.83
CA ASP A 365 -13.41 -4.45 29.01
C ASP A 365 -13.86 -3.73 27.73
N TRP A 366 -15.18 -3.62 27.53
CA TRP A 366 -15.78 -3.03 26.34
C TRP A 366 -15.36 -1.58 26.10
N PRO A 367 -15.38 -0.67 27.09
CA PRO A 367 -14.84 0.68 26.91
C PRO A 367 -13.33 0.65 26.64
N GLY A 368 -12.57 -0.17 27.37
CA GLY A 368 -11.12 -0.29 27.18
C GLY A 368 -10.74 -0.74 25.77
N MET A 369 -11.47 -1.68 25.18
CA MET A 369 -11.25 -2.09 23.79
C MET A 369 -11.53 -0.95 22.79
N ILE A 370 -12.60 -0.16 23.00
CA ILE A 370 -12.84 1.05 22.19
C ILE A 370 -11.69 2.05 22.34
N HIS A 371 -11.26 2.33 23.57
CA HIS A 371 -10.15 3.25 23.86
C HIS A 371 -8.84 2.78 23.22
N TYR A 372 -8.58 1.48 23.25
CA TYR A 372 -7.39 0.86 22.68
C TYR A 372 -7.31 1.07 21.16
N GLY A 373 -8.42 0.86 20.46
CA GLY A 373 -8.49 0.94 18.99
C GLY A 373 -9.29 -0.19 18.34
N VAL A 374 -10.10 -0.94 19.08
CA VAL A 374 -11.02 -1.93 18.50
C VAL A 374 -12.22 -1.20 17.91
N ILE A 375 -12.56 -1.46 16.65
CA ILE A 375 -13.78 -0.91 16.06
C ILE A 375 -15.01 -1.63 16.64
N PHE A 376 -16.09 -0.90 16.92
CA PHE A 376 -17.29 -1.43 17.56
C PHE A 376 -17.82 -2.72 16.91
N PHE A 377 -17.77 -2.82 15.57
CA PHE A 377 -18.27 -3.98 14.84
C PHE A 377 -17.50 -5.28 15.11
N MET A 378 -16.32 -5.22 15.72
CA MET A 378 -15.61 -6.40 16.23
C MET A 378 -16.10 -6.78 17.63
N LEU A 379 -16.44 -5.79 18.47
CA LEU A 379 -17.07 -6.03 19.77
C LEU A 379 -18.47 -6.64 19.61
N GLU A 380 -19.22 -6.20 18.60
CA GLU A 380 -20.52 -6.75 18.25
C GLU A 380 -20.42 -8.25 17.90
N LYS A 381 -19.39 -8.64 17.15
CA LYS A 381 -19.11 -10.06 16.84
C LYS A 381 -18.76 -10.83 18.11
N LEU A 382 -17.83 -10.32 18.92
CA LEU A 382 -17.45 -10.95 20.17
C LEU A 382 -18.66 -11.16 21.09
N ALA A 383 -19.51 -10.14 21.25
CA ALA A 383 -20.73 -10.22 22.05
C ALA A 383 -21.67 -11.33 21.54
N ALA A 384 -21.92 -11.39 20.23
CA ALA A 384 -22.74 -12.43 19.64
C ALA A 384 -22.16 -13.84 19.90
N VAL A 385 -20.84 -14.01 19.79
CA VAL A 385 -20.16 -15.29 20.03
C VAL A 385 -20.33 -15.77 21.48
N ILE A 386 -20.21 -14.86 22.45
CA ILE A 386 -20.32 -15.21 23.88
C ILE A 386 -21.76 -15.16 24.42
N GLY A 387 -22.76 -14.99 23.55
CA GLY A 387 -24.17 -14.98 23.92
C GLY A 387 -24.66 -13.70 24.60
N MET A 388 -23.95 -12.58 24.41
CA MET A 388 -24.35 -11.26 24.88
C MET A 388 -25.06 -10.46 23.77
N SER A 389 -26.03 -9.63 24.17
CA SER A 389 -26.71 -8.71 23.26
C SER A 389 -25.91 -7.42 23.09
N ASN A 390 -26.14 -6.69 21.99
CA ASN A 390 -25.52 -5.37 21.77
C ASN A 390 -25.80 -4.41 22.93
N LEU A 391 -26.99 -4.51 23.54
CA LEU A 391 -27.42 -3.65 24.64
C LEU A 391 -26.54 -3.83 25.88
N HIS A 392 -26.01 -5.04 26.13
CA HIS A 392 -25.05 -5.24 27.23
C HIS A 392 -23.76 -4.48 26.97
N VAL A 393 -23.28 -4.49 25.72
CA VAL A 393 -22.07 -3.76 25.31
C VAL A 393 -22.30 -2.26 25.42
N TYR A 394 -23.44 -1.75 24.96
CA TYR A 394 -23.78 -0.32 25.07
C TYR A 394 -23.89 0.14 26.53
N ALA A 395 -24.53 -0.65 27.40
CA ALA A 395 -24.63 -0.36 28.82
C ALA A 395 -23.25 -0.30 29.49
N ALA A 396 -22.39 -1.29 29.20
CA ALA A 396 -21.02 -1.31 29.72
C ALA A 396 -20.18 -0.12 29.24
N GLN A 397 -20.32 0.30 27.98
CA GLN A 397 -19.66 1.51 27.47
C GLN A 397 -20.10 2.80 28.20
N ARG A 398 -21.32 2.84 28.73
CA ARG A 398 -21.81 3.96 29.55
C ARG A 398 -21.52 3.81 31.05
N GLY A 399 -20.92 2.69 31.48
CA GLY A 399 -20.73 2.39 32.89
C GLY A 399 -22.04 2.13 33.65
N GLU A 400 -23.09 1.69 32.95
CA GLU A 400 -24.43 1.47 33.49
C GLU A 400 -24.77 -0.03 33.55
N THR A 401 -25.75 -0.37 34.39
CA THR A 401 -26.39 -1.69 34.30
C THR A 401 -27.23 -1.77 33.02
N LEU A 402 -27.49 -2.99 32.51
CA LEU A 402 -28.39 -3.16 31.37
C LEU A 402 -29.79 -2.60 31.65
N GLU A 403 -30.30 -2.79 32.87
CA GLU A 403 -31.61 -2.29 33.28
C GLU A 403 -31.68 -0.77 33.18
N ASP A 404 -30.68 -0.07 33.71
CA ASP A 404 -30.64 1.40 33.68
C ASP A 404 -30.44 1.93 32.26
N PHE A 405 -29.61 1.26 31.46
CA PHE A 405 -29.46 1.61 30.06
C PHE A 405 -30.79 1.47 29.29
N LEU A 406 -31.54 0.38 29.51
CA LEU A 406 -32.82 0.14 28.85
C LEU A 406 -33.89 1.18 29.22
N LYS A 407 -33.86 1.75 30.43
CA LYS A 407 -34.75 2.87 30.82
C LYS A 407 -34.56 4.09 29.92
N THR A 408 -33.39 4.25 29.28
CA THR A 408 -33.12 5.34 28.34
C THR A 408 -33.63 5.09 26.92
N ARG A 409 -34.14 3.88 26.61
CA ARG A 409 -34.63 3.49 25.28
C ARG A 409 -36.16 3.52 25.25
N ASN A 410 -36.74 4.04 24.16
CA ASN A 410 -38.19 4.06 23.97
C ASN A 410 -38.82 2.66 23.93
N THR A 411 -38.06 1.65 23.49
CA THR A 411 -38.48 0.25 23.42
C THR A 411 -37.43 -0.61 24.10
N GLN A 412 -37.83 -1.36 25.13
CA GLN A 412 -36.94 -2.16 25.95
C GLN A 412 -36.80 -3.57 25.37
N VAL A 413 -35.99 -3.69 24.32
CA VAL A 413 -35.72 -4.96 23.62
C VAL A 413 -34.23 -5.29 23.64
N ILE A 414 -33.92 -6.57 23.58
CA ILE A 414 -32.57 -7.11 23.44
C ILE A 414 -32.41 -7.78 22.07
N TYR A 415 -31.29 -7.52 21.40
CA TYR A 415 -30.96 -8.10 20.10
C TYR A 415 -29.45 -8.30 19.94
N SER A 416 -29.07 -9.17 19.01
CA SER A 416 -27.69 -9.41 18.61
C SER A 416 -27.64 -9.73 17.12
N VAL A 417 -26.44 -9.77 16.54
CA VAL A 417 -26.20 -10.22 15.16
C VAL A 417 -26.14 -11.75 15.01
N ALA A 418 -26.40 -12.52 16.07
CA ALA A 418 -26.34 -13.97 16.02
C ALA A 418 -27.35 -14.56 15.03
N GLY A 419 -26.88 -15.47 14.17
CA GLY A 419 -27.73 -16.26 13.26
C GLY A 419 -28.48 -17.39 13.97
N LYS A 420 -29.15 -18.24 13.19
CA LYS A 420 -29.74 -19.49 13.73
C LYS A 420 -28.62 -20.36 14.30
N LYS A 421 -28.80 -20.87 15.52
CA LYS A 421 -27.93 -21.93 16.06
C LYS A 421 -28.05 -23.15 15.14
N GLY A 422 -26.95 -23.47 14.45
CA GLY A 422 -26.82 -24.67 13.62
C GLY A 422 -26.71 -25.94 14.46
#